data_AF-A0A3M9MLB9-F1
#
_entry.id   AF-A0A3M9MLB9-F1
#
_cell.length_a   1.000
_cell.length_b   1.000
_cell.length_c   1.000
_cell.angle_alpha   90.00
_cell.angle_beta   90.00
_cell.angle_gamma   90.00
#
_symmetry.space_group_name_H-M   'P 1'
#
loop_
_entity.id
_entity.type
_entity.pdbx_description
1 polymer ?
#
loop_
_entity_poly.entity_id
_entity_poly.type
_entity_poly.pdbx_seq_one_letter_code
_entity_poly.pdbx_strand_id
1 'polypeptide(L)'
;MDLPPIHLSHEFEPLPQEFYSQAAGEPFHSCISCHSPLLQDGTNYIVEKSMRVYPQDGVEEVVFEYAMCLTCAQQLRDELSLESKKNIRAFFAEHVDFVARREALLSLPDPLNLENWLSHCIVTGTPREACTEYQIMAQCDGRDLLYTYMPYLISGEAMEGLQECMSAHTRQVLDDFMDTHFGLPPELRALLQDRMILI
;
A
#
# COMPACT_ATOMS: atom_id res chain seq x y z
N MET A 1 4.15 -15.74 6.59
CA MET A 1 5.58 -15.76 6.23
C MET A 1 6.30 -15.42 7.52
N ASP A 2 7.10 -16.34 8.04
CA ASP A 2 7.89 -16.08 9.25
C ASP A 2 9.12 -15.28 8.83
N LEU A 3 9.03 -13.96 8.96
CA LEU A 3 10.09 -13.04 8.59
C LEU A 3 11.10 -12.93 9.76
N PRO A 4 12.41 -12.94 9.49
CA PRO A 4 13.43 -12.91 10.53
C PRO A 4 13.37 -11.61 11.35
N PRO A 5 13.81 -11.66 12.63
CA PRO A 5 13.90 -10.47 13.47
C PRO A 5 14.91 -9.46 12.91
N ILE A 6 14.59 -8.18 13.10
CA ILE A 6 15.18 -7.03 12.43
C ILE A 6 16.39 -6.49 13.23
N HIS A 7 17.47 -6.12 12.54
CA HIS A 7 18.74 -5.66 13.13
C HIS A 7 19.20 -4.27 12.63
N LEU A 8 18.29 -3.30 12.52
CA LEU A 8 18.66 -1.89 12.38
C LEU A 8 18.36 -1.15 13.69
N SER A 9 19.27 -0.28 14.11
CA SER A 9 19.06 0.56 15.30
C SER A 9 18.02 1.66 15.06
N HIS A 10 17.79 2.05 13.81
CA HIS A 10 16.78 3.03 13.38
C HIS A 10 16.30 2.68 11.96
N GLU A 11 15.00 2.39 11.81
CA GLU A 11 14.30 2.18 10.52
C GLU A 11 13.22 3.23 10.25
N PHE A 12 13.32 4.36 10.94
CA PHE A 12 12.30 5.40 10.96
C PHE A 12 12.86 6.66 10.29
N GLU A 13 12.12 7.19 9.34
CA GLU A 13 12.33 8.54 8.79
C GLU A 13 11.03 9.33 8.92
N PRO A 14 11.08 10.67 8.99
CA PRO A 14 9.88 11.48 8.95
C PRO A 14 8.99 11.11 7.75
N LEU A 15 7.68 11.03 7.95
CA LEU A 15 6.72 10.71 6.88
C LEU A 15 6.91 11.68 5.71
N PRO A 16 7.21 11.19 4.50
CA PRO A 16 7.47 12.05 3.35
C PRO A 16 6.14 12.47 2.68
N GLN A 17 6.19 13.57 1.92
CA GLN A 17 5.02 14.20 1.32
C GLN A 17 4.24 13.29 0.35
N GLU A 18 4.92 12.31 -0.23
CA GLU A 18 4.35 11.28 -1.11
C GLU A 18 3.24 10.50 -0.40
N PHE A 19 3.27 10.42 0.94
CA PHE A 19 2.26 9.76 1.77
C PHE A 19 1.33 10.73 2.52
N TYR A 20 1.38 12.04 2.26
CA TYR A 20 0.45 13.02 2.84
C TYR A 20 -0.91 12.94 2.16
N SER A 21 -2.01 13.33 2.80
CA SER A 21 -3.26 13.47 2.07
C SER A 21 -3.10 14.53 0.98
N GLN A 22 -3.41 14.18 -0.27
CA GLN A 22 -3.43 15.12 -1.39
C GLN A 22 -4.45 16.24 -1.15
N ALA A 23 -5.60 15.92 -0.54
CA ALA A 23 -6.65 16.91 -0.29
C ALA A 23 -6.23 17.97 0.74
N ALA A 24 -5.50 17.57 1.79
CA ALA A 24 -5.11 18.46 2.88
C ALA A 24 -3.67 19.01 2.75
N GLY A 25 -2.81 18.36 1.98
CA GLY A 25 -1.39 18.70 1.87
C GLY A 25 -0.57 18.38 3.14
N GLU A 26 -1.11 17.56 4.03
CA GLU A 26 -0.53 17.22 5.34
C GLU A 26 -0.71 15.71 5.64
N PRO A 27 0.02 15.14 6.63
CA PRO A 27 -0.17 13.76 7.04
C PRO A 27 -1.63 13.43 7.40
N PHE A 28 -2.03 12.17 7.21
CA PHE A 28 -3.34 11.71 7.68
C PHE A 28 -3.41 11.74 9.21
N HIS A 29 -4.36 12.51 9.74
CA HIS A 29 -4.48 12.68 11.19
C HIS A 29 -5.28 11.58 11.89
N SER A 30 -6.17 10.89 11.16
CA SER A 30 -7.12 9.93 11.73
C SER A 30 -7.32 8.71 10.83
N CYS A 31 -7.53 7.55 11.45
CA CYS A 31 -7.90 6.31 10.75
C CYS A 31 -9.21 6.50 9.97
N ILE A 32 -9.26 6.05 8.72
CA ILE A 32 -10.45 6.15 7.86
C ILE A 32 -11.66 5.40 8.42
N SER A 33 -11.42 4.32 9.18
CA SER A 33 -12.47 3.44 9.70
C SER A 33 -12.96 3.84 11.09
N CYS A 34 -12.04 3.96 12.07
CA CYS A 34 -12.42 4.22 13.47
C CYS A 34 -12.15 5.65 13.95
N HIS A 35 -11.56 6.50 13.10
CA HIS A 35 -11.19 7.88 13.41
C HIS A 35 -10.21 8.06 14.58
N SER A 36 -9.53 6.99 15.03
CA SER A 36 -8.47 7.11 16.03
C SER A 36 -7.32 8.00 15.51
N PRO A 37 -6.68 8.81 16.37
CA PRO A 37 -5.50 9.59 15.98
C PRO A 37 -4.39 8.69 15.43
N LEU A 38 -3.72 9.09 14.35
CA LEU A 38 -2.63 8.32 13.72
C LEU A 38 -1.23 8.86 14.04
N LEU A 39 -1.11 10.16 14.29
CA LEU A 39 0.19 10.85 14.45
C LEU A 39 0.73 10.81 15.89
N GLN A 40 0.20 9.94 16.74
CA GLN A 40 0.69 9.73 18.11
C GLN A 40 1.77 8.64 18.11
N ASP A 41 2.91 8.88 18.74
CA ASP A 41 4.01 7.92 18.85
C ASP A 41 3.52 6.57 19.39
N GLY A 42 3.96 5.48 18.75
CA GLY A 42 3.50 4.11 18.99
C GLY A 42 2.26 3.71 18.20
N THR A 43 1.59 4.65 17.53
CA THR A 43 0.41 4.33 16.71
C THR A 43 0.85 3.81 15.36
N ASN A 44 0.67 2.50 15.17
CA ASN A 44 1.02 1.84 13.93
C ASN A 44 -0.16 1.87 12.95
N TYR A 45 0.10 2.29 11.70
CA TYR A 45 -0.90 2.39 10.65
C TYR A 45 -0.29 2.15 9.27
N ILE A 46 -1.16 1.94 8.30
CA ILE A 46 -0.81 1.88 6.88
C ILE A 46 -1.34 3.10 6.15
N VAL A 47 -0.61 3.54 5.13
CA VAL A 47 -1.08 4.49 4.12
C VAL A 47 -1.06 3.76 2.78
N GLU A 48 -2.19 3.80 2.07
CA GLU A 48 -2.30 3.28 0.70
C GLU A 48 -2.75 4.41 -0.21
N LYS A 49 -2.11 4.52 -1.36
CA LYS A 49 -2.50 5.44 -2.44
C LYS A 49 -2.49 4.73 -3.76
N SER A 50 -3.53 4.95 -4.56
CA SER A 50 -3.59 4.52 -5.95
C SER A 50 -3.42 5.71 -6.88
N MET A 51 -2.52 5.55 -7.85
CA MET A 51 -2.12 6.58 -8.79
C MET A 51 -2.50 6.17 -10.21
N ARG A 52 -2.96 7.13 -10.99
CA ARG A 52 -3.09 7.02 -12.45
C ARG A 52 -2.20 8.07 -13.10
N VAL A 53 -1.43 7.62 -14.08
CA VAL A 53 -0.53 8.46 -14.87
C VAL A 53 -1.13 8.62 -16.26
N TYR A 54 -1.17 9.86 -16.74
CA TYR A 54 -1.55 10.22 -18.11
C TYR A 54 -0.29 10.67 -18.86
N PRO A 55 0.45 9.77 -19.53
CA PRO A 55 1.78 10.07 -20.05
C PRO A 55 1.80 11.18 -21.11
N GLN A 56 0.69 11.33 -21.85
CA GLN A 56 0.55 12.35 -22.88
C GLN A 56 0.53 13.78 -22.31
N ASP A 57 -0.02 13.93 -21.10
CA ASP A 57 -0.19 15.24 -20.44
C ASP A 57 0.88 15.46 -19.36
N GLY A 58 1.67 14.43 -19.02
CA GLY A 58 2.65 14.48 -17.93
C GLY A 58 1.98 14.65 -16.56
N VAL A 59 0.72 14.24 -16.44
CA VAL A 59 -0.10 14.41 -15.24
C VAL A 59 -0.21 13.08 -14.50
N GLU A 60 -0.10 13.16 -13.18
CA GLU A 60 -0.38 12.07 -12.26
C GLU A 60 -1.53 12.47 -11.32
N GLU A 61 -2.48 11.56 -11.14
CA GLU A 61 -3.69 11.76 -10.36
C GLU A 61 -3.81 10.67 -9.29
N VAL A 62 -4.10 11.06 -8.04
CA VAL A 62 -4.48 10.10 -6.99
C VAL A 62 -5.93 9.71 -7.24
N VAL A 63 -6.16 8.43 -7.51
CA VAL A 63 -7.51 7.88 -7.72
C VAL A 63 -8.21 7.67 -6.38
N PHE A 64 -7.47 7.18 -5.39
CA PHE A 64 -7.89 7.15 -3.99
C PHE A 64 -6.67 7.12 -3.07
N GLU A 65 -6.89 7.55 -1.84
CA GLU A 65 -5.90 7.49 -0.77
C GLU A 65 -6.60 7.31 0.58
N TYR A 66 -5.95 6.58 1.49
CA TYR A 66 -6.40 6.51 2.87
C TYR A 66 -5.27 6.14 3.82
N ALA A 67 -5.52 6.39 5.11
CA ALA A 67 -4.71 5.85 6.19
C ALA A 67 -5.58 5.05 7.17
N MET A 68 -5.08 3.90 7.63
CA MET A 68 -5.82 2.99 8.48
C MET A 68 -4.93 2.42 9.58
N CYS A 69 -5.37 2.50 10.84
CA CYS A 69 -4.63 1.90 11.95
C CYS A 69 -4.56 0.37 11.80
N LEU A 70 -3.50 -0.25 12.32
CA LEU A 70 -3.30 -1.70 12.16
C LEU A 70 -4.43 -2.54 12.76
N THR A 71 -5.14 -2.05 13.78
CA THR A 71 -6.32 -2.74 14.33
C THR A 71 -7.44 -2.85 13.29
N CYS A 72 -7.78 -1.75 12.61
CA CYS A 72 -8.81 -1.76 11.56
C CYS A 72 -8.34 -2.56 10.33
N ALA A 73 -7.06 -2.43 9.95
CA ALA A 73 -6.51 -3.20 8.82
C ALA A 73 -6.58 -4.72 9.09
N GLN A 74 -6.28 -5.14 10.33
CA GLN A 74 -6.42 -6.53 10.73
C GLN A 74 -7.87 -7.00 10.72
N GLN A 75 -8.82 -6.19 11.20
CA GLN A 75 -10.25 -6.53 11.17
C GLN A 75 -10.73 -6.74 9.75
N LEU A 76 -10.42 -5.81 8.84
CA LEU A 76 -10.76 -5.94 7.42
C LEU A 76 -10.13 -7.19 6.79
N ARG A 77 -8.86 -7.48 7.12
CA ARG A 77 -8.17 -8.70 6.68
C ARG A 77 -8.82 -9.98 7.18
N ASP A 78 -9.41 -9.97 8.38
CA ASP A 78 -10.06 -11.13 8.96
C ASP A 78 -11.38 -11.47 8.25
N GLU A 79 -12.07 -10.45 7.70
CA GLU A 79 -13.28 -10.61 6.89
C GLU A 79 -13.03 -11.23 5.49
N LEU A 80 -11.79 -11.13 4.98
CA LEU A 80 -11.41 -11.75 3.72
C LEU A 80 -11.51 -13.27 3.81
N SER A 81 -11.84 -13.93 2.69
CA SER A 81 -11.92 -15.39 2.66
C SER A 81 -10.55 -16.04 2.92
N LEU A 82 -10.55 -17.21 3.54
CA LEU A 82 -9.33 -17.98 3.78
C LEU A 82 -8.62 -18.35 2.47
N GLU A 83 -9.39 -18.60 1.42
CA GLU A 83 -8.89 -18.91 0.08
C GLU A 83 -8.12 -17.72 -0.51
N SER A 84 -8.73 -16.53 -0.56
CA SER A 84 -8.04 -15.33 -1.08
C SER A 84 -6.77 -15.05 -0.27
N LYS A 85 -6.83 -15.13 1.07
CA LYS A 85 -5.66 -14.94 1.94
C LYS A 85 -4.54 -15.91 1.62
N LYS A 86 -4.86 -17.18 1.31
CA LYS A 86 -3.87 -18.19 0.93
C LYS A 86 -3.30 -17.89 -0.45
N ASN A 87 -4.13 -17.56 -1.42
CA ASN A 87 -3.73 -17.32 -2.81
C ASN A 87 -2.85 -16.06 -2.91
N ILE A 88 -3.25 -14.96 -2.27
CA ILE A 88 -2.46 -13.72 -2.21
C ILE A 88 -1.09 -13.98 -1.55
N ARG A 89 -1.04 -14.73 -0.44
CA ARG A 89 0.23 -15.11 0.19
C ARG A 89 1.11 -15.95 -0.73
N ALA A 90 0.52 -16.87 -1.49
CA ALA A 90 1.24 -17.71 -2.45
C ALA A 90 1.79 -16.86 -3.60
N PHE A 91 0.98 -15.96 -4.16
CA PHE A 91 1.38 -15.01 -5.19
C PHE A 91 2.59 -14.19 -4.75
N PHE A 92 2.53 -13.55 -3.57
CA PHE A 92 3.67 -12.82 -3.05
C PHE A 92 4.91 -13.69 -2.81
N ALA A 93 4.74 -14.91 -2.27
CA ALA A 93 5.86 -15.81 -2.05
C ALA A 93 6.51 -16.32 -3.35
N GLU A 94 5.74 -16.39 -4.44
CA GLU A 94 6.23 -16.78 -5.77
C GLU A 94 6.99 -15.64 -6.47
N HIS A 95 6.52 -14.40 -6.30
CA HIS A 95 7.05 -13.26 -7.04
C HIS A 95 8.01 -12.37 -6.25
N VAL A 96 8.00 -12.41 -4.91
CA VAL A 96 8.72 -11.46 -4.07
C VAL A 96 9.53 -12.16 -2.98
N ASP A 97 10.85 -11.99 -3.03
CA ASP A 97 11.72 -12.25 -1.90
C ASP A 97 11.88 -10.97 -1.06
N PHE A 98 11.02 -10.81 -0.05
CA PHE A 98 11.02 -9.64 0.82
C PHE A 98 12.32 -9.47 1.61
N VAL A 99 12.95 -10.59 2.00
CA VAL A 99 14.20 -10.56 2.78
C VAL A 99 15.34 -10.11 1.88
N ALA A 100 15.50 -10.74 0.71
CA ALA A 100 16.54 -10.36 -0.24
C ALA A 100 16.37 -8.92 -0.75
N ARG A 101 15.14 -8.47 -1.02
CA ARG A 101 14.86 -7.07 -1.40
C ARG A 101 15.32 -6.11 -0.30
N ARG A 102 14.94 -6.39 0.95
CA ARG A 102 15.32 -5.55 2.10
C ARG A 102 16.85 -5.51 2.25
N GLU A 103 17.52 -6.65 2.22
CA GLU A 103 18.99 -6.73 2.32
C GLU A 103 19.68 -5.93 1.20
N ALA A 104 19.19 -6.03 -0.03
CA ALA A 104 19.71 -5.27 -1.16
C ALA A 104 19.53 -3.75 -0.95
N LEU A 105 18.34 -3.29 -0.55
CA LEU A 105 18.07 -1.87 -0.30
C LEU A 105 18.91 -1.31 0.84
N LEU A 106 19.08 -2.09 1.92
CA LEU A 106 19.88 -1.69 3.08
C LEU A 106 21.39 -1.67 2.80
N SER A 107 21.84 -2.32 1.73
CA SER A 107 23.24 -2.29 1.30
C SER A 107 23.61 -1.04 0.49
N LEU A 108 22.63 -0.21 0.11
CA LEU A 108 22.85 1.02 -0.63
C LEU A 108 23.47 2.12 0.25
N PRO A 109 24.19 3.10 -0.34
CA PRO A 109 24.77 4.22 0.41
C PRO A 109 23.75 5.08 1.17
N ASP A 110 22.51 5.14 0.69
CA ASP A 110 21.38 5.85 1.29
C ASP A 110 20.17 4.90 1.38
N PRO A 111 20.18 3.99 2.37
CA PRO A 111 19.26 2.85 2.40
C PRO A 111 17.82 3.24 2.73
N LEU A 112 17.60 4.41 3.34
CA LEU A 112 16.28 4.95 3.70
C LEU A 112 15.78 6.00 2.70
N ASN A 113 16.43 6.10 1.53
CA ASN A 113 15.94 6.94 0.45
C ASN A 113 14.65 6.36 -0.15
N LEU A 114 13.54 7.11 -0.04
CA LEU A 114 12.24 6.67 -0.51
C LEU A 114 12.24 6.20 -1.98
N GLU A 115 12.97 6.89 -2.86
CA GLU A 115 12.98 6.59 -4.29
C GLU A 115 13.55 5.20 -4.57
N ASN A 116 14.53 4.75 -3.79
CA ASN A 116 15.06 3.39 -3.91
C ASN A 116 13.98 2.33 -3.64
N TRP A 117 13.05 2.60 -2.73
CA TRP A 117 11.98 1.67 -2.35
C TRP A 117 10.78 1.69 -3.30
N LEU A 118 10.54 2.82 -3.99
CA LEU A 118 9.37 3.03 -4.87
C LEU A 118 9.68 3.06 -6.37
N SER A 119 10.95 3.07 -6.78
CA SER A 119 11.35 3.20 -8.19
C SER A 119 10.84 2.08 -9.10
N HIS A 120 10.56 0.89 -8.55
CA HIS A 120 10.11 -0.28 -9.31
C HIS A 120 9.01 -1.02 -8.56
N CYS A 121 8.11 -1.65 -9.32
CA CYS A 121 7.13 -2.55 -8.74
C CYS A 121 7.81 -3.71 -8.04
N ILE A 122 7.37 -3.99 -6.80
CA ILE A 122 7.92 -5.08 -6.00
C ILE A 122 7.67 -6.47 -6.60
N VAL A 123 6.60 -6.63 -7.39
CA VAL A 123 6.17 -7.91 -7.97
C VAL A 123 6.73 -8.10 -9.38
N THR A 124 6.54 -7.14 -10.28
CA THR A 124 6.89 -7.26 -11.70
C THR A 124 8.28 -6.71 -12.02
N GLY A 125 8.86 -5.89 -11.13
CA GLY A 125 10.08 -5.14 -11.43
C GLY A 125 9.87 -4.02 -12.44
N THR A 126 8.63 -3.72 -12.85
CA THR A 126 8.33 -2.64 -13.79
C THR A 126 8.71 -1.29 -13.20
N PRO A 127 9.51 -0.44 -13.89
CA PRO A 127 9.83 0.89 -13.41
C PRO A 127 8.59 1.75 -13.21
N ARG A 128 8.57 2.58 -12.16
CA ARG A 128 7.47 3.50 -11.84
C ARG A 128 7.12 4.40 -13.03
N GLU A 129 8.12 4.94 -13.71
CA GLU A 129 7.97 5.81 -14.89
C GLU A 129 7.32 5.11 -16.10
N ALA A 130 7.37 3.78 -16.15
CA ALA A 130 6.73 2.98 -17.19
C ALA A 130 5.29 2.56 -16.83
N CYS A 131 4.83 2.84 -15.61
CA CYS A 131 3.50 2.50 -15.15
C CYS A 131 2.48 3.56 -15.59
N THR A 132 1.39 3.14 -16.22
CA THR A 132 0.21 4.00 -16.42
C THR A 132 -0.68 4.04 -15.18
N GLU A 133 -0.57 3.04 -14.31
CA GLU A 133 -1.28 2.93 -13.05
C GLU A 133 -0.42 2.16 -12.05
N TYR A 134 -0.44 2.57 -10.79
CA TYR A 134 0.25 1.86 -9.72
C TYR A 134 -0.32 2.24 -8.36
N GLN A 135 0.06 1.50 -7.32
CA GLN A 135 -0.21 1.85 -5.93
C GLN A 135 1.09 1.94 -5.15
N ILE A 136 1.11 2.82 -4.16
CA ILE A 136 2.17 2.86 -3.15
C ILE A 136 1.56 2.55 -1.80
N MET A 137 2.30 1.75 -1.02
CA MET A 137 1.89 1.36 0.33
C MET A 137 3.04 1.58 1.30
N ALA A 138 2.71 2.14 2.47
CA ALA A 138 3.63 2.42 3.55
C ALA A 138 3.08 1.92 4.88
N GLN A 139 3.97 1.45 5.75
CA GLN A 139 3.69 1.28 7.17
C GLN A 139 4.33 2.45 7.92
N CYS A 140 3.61 2.99 8.88
CA CYS A 140 4.01 4.16 9.65
C CYS A 140 3.86 3.91 11.15
N ASP A 141 4.64 4.62 11.96
CA ASP A 141 4.47 4.74 13.40
C ASP A 141 4.42 6.24 13.76
N GLY A 142 3.25 6.71 14.19
CA GLY A 142 3.06 8.12 14.51
C GLY A 142 3.36 9.03 13.30
N ARG A 143 4.45 9.80 13.41
CA ARG A 143 4.90 10.75 12.36
C ARG A 143 5.97 10.19 11.45
N ASP A 144 6.38 8.94 11.65
CA ASP A 144 7.50 8.34 10.97
C ASP A 144 7.05 7.22 10.03
N LEU A 145 7.71 7.14 8.88
CA LEU A 145 7.67 6.04 7.93
C LEU A 145 8.61 4.92 8.39
N LEU A 146 8.13 3.68 8.37
CA LEU A 146 8.88 2.50 8.80
C LEU A 146 9.45 1.72 7.60
N TYR A 147 10.78 1.62 7.54
CA TYR A 147 11.57 0.98 6.47
C TYR A 147 11.88 -0.50 6.71
N THR A 148 10.94 -1.24 7.30
CA THR A 148 11.12 -2.68 7.54
C THR A 148 10.99 -3.48 6.23
N TYR A 149 9.76 -3.72 5.74
CA TYR A 149 9.49 -4.34 4.43
C TYR A 149 8.71 -3.41 3.49
N MET A 150 8.37 -2.23 3.99
CA MET A 150 7.67 -1.15 3.31
C MET A 150 8.58 0.09 3.35
N PRO A 151 8.37 1.09 2.49
CA PRO A 151 7.30 1.18 1.49
C PRO A 151 7.57 0.34 0.23
N TYR A 152 6.53 0.11 -0.57
CA TYR A 152 6.69 -0.50 -1.89
C TYR A 152 5.64 0.00 -2.88
N LEU A 153 5.94 -0.21 -4.17
CA LEU A 153 5.05 0.08 -5.28
C LEU A 153 4.50 -1.22 -5.90
N ILE A 154 3.23 -1.23 -6.28
CA ILE A 154 2.58 -2.30 -7.06
C ILE A 154 2.07 -1.69 -8.38
N SER A 155 2.61 -2.13 -9.52
CA SER A 155 2.15 -1.70 -10.85
C SER A 155 0.75 -2.23 -11.18
N GLY A 156 0.02 -1.61 -12.11
CA GLY A 156 -1.27 -2.10 -12.60
C GLY A 156 -1.29 -3.58 -13.00
N GLU A 157 -0.27 -4.05 -13.72
CA GLU A 157 -0.15 -5.47 -14.09
C GLU A 157 -0.12 -6.41 -12.86
N ALA A 158 0.63 -6.03 -11.83
CA ALA A 158 0.69 -6.78 -10.58
C ALA A 158 -0.64 -6.71 -9.82
N MET A 159 -1.37 -5.59 -9.93
CA MET A 159 -2.71 -5.47 -9.36
C MET A 159 -3.70 -6.44 -10.00
N GLU A 160 -3.68 -6.56 -11.33
CA GLU A 160 -4.51 -7.52 -12.06
C GLU A 160 -4.25 -8.96 -11.59
N GLY A 161 -2.98 -9.37 -11.47
CA GLY A 161 -2.64 -10.70 -10.95
C GLY A 161 -3.10 -10.94 -9.50
N LEU A 162 -3.06 -9.90 -8.66
CA LEU A 162 -3.58 -9.96 -7.30
C LEU A 162 -5.10 -10.07 -7.25
N GLN A 163 -5.83 -9.39 -8.15
CA GLN A 163 -7.28 -9.51 -8.26
C GLN A 163 -7.74 -10.91 -8.69
N GLU A 164 -6.98 -11.58 -9.56
CA GLU A 164 -7.24 -12.96 -9.97
C GLU A 164 -7.14 -13.95 -8.79
N CYS A 165 -6.31 -13.64 -7.79
CA CYS A 165 -6.19 -14.44 -6.58
C CYS A 165 -7.41 -14.34 -5.64
N MET A 166 -8.26 -13.33 -5.84
CA MET A 166 -9.38 -13.03 -4.95
C MET A 166 -10.62 -13.87 -5.29
N SER A 167 -11.28 -14.38 -4.25
CA SER A 167 -12.62 -14.94 -4.37
C SER A 167 -13.68 -13.84 -4.51
N ALA A 168 -14.88 -14.20 -4.98
CA ALA A 168 -16.01 -13.27 -5.06
C ALA A 168 -16.37 -12.64 -3.70
N HIS A 169 -16.28 -13.41 -2.61
CA HIS A 169 -16.51 -12.91 -1.26
C HIS A 169 -15.50 -11.82 -0.87
N THR A 170 -14.20 -12.03 -1.14
CA THR A 170 -13.18 -11.02 -0.85
C THR A 170 -13.39 -9.75 -1.66
N ARG A 171 -13.69 -9.85 -2.95
CA ARG A 171 -14.02 -8.68 -3.77
C ARG A 171 -15.21 -7.91 -3.19
N GLN A 172 -16.26 -8.61 -2.74
CA GLN A 172 -17.40 -7.95 -2.11
C GLN A 172 -17.03 -7.20 -0.82
N VAL A 173 -16.21 -7.79 0.06
CA VAL A 173 -15.75 -7.13 1.29
C VAL A 173 -14.97 -5.85 0.98
N LEU A 174 -14.11 -5.90 -0.04
CA LEU A 174 -13.34 -4.76 -0.50
C LEU A 174 -14.24 -3.69 -1.14
N ASP A 175 -15.23 -4.10 -1.94
CA ASP A 175 -16.23 -3.19 -2.51
C ASP A 175 -17.04 -2.48 -1.42
N ASP A 176 -17.51 -3.22 -0.41
CA ASP A 176 -18.28 -2.69 0.72
C ASP A 176 -17.44 -1.68 1.53
N PHE A 177 -16.13 -1.93 1.68
CA PHE A 177 -15.20 -0.99 2.29
C PHE A 177 -15.12 0.31 1.48
N MET A 178 -14.94 0.21 0.15
CA MET A 178 -14.87 1.39 -0.72
C MET A 178 -16.17 2.21 -0.67
N ASP A 179 -17.30 1.54 -0.68
CA ASP A 179 -18.62 2.15 -0.62
C ASP A 179 -18.85 2.92 0.67
N THR A 180 -18.45 2.31 1.79
CA THR A 180 -18.61 2.88 3.12
C THR A 180 -17.79 4.15 3.29
N HIS A 181 -16.57 4.19 2.74
CA HIS A 181 -15.60 5.23 3.06
C HIS A 181 -15.41 6.30 1.98
N PHE A 182 -15.62 5.97 0.71
CA PHE A 182 -15.39 6.90 -0.41
C PHE A 182 -16.69 7.39 -1.06
N GLY A 183 -17.83 6.74 -0.77
CA GLY A 183 -19.16 7.24 -1.16
C GLY A 183 -19.31 7.48 -2.67
N LEU A 184 -18.62 6.67 -3.49
CA LEU A 184 -18.47 6.94 -4.91
C LEU A 184 -19.76 6.68 -5.69
N PRO A 185 -20.12 7.55 -6.66
CA PRO A 185 -21.15 7.26 -7.65
C PRO A 185 -20.84 5.95 -8.39
N PRO A 186 -21.85 5.14 -8.77
CA PRO A 186 -21.64 3.83 -9.41
C PRO A 186 -20.74 3.85 -10.66
N GLU A 187 -20.72 4.96 -11.41
CA GLU A 187 -19.90 5.12 -12.62
C GLU A 187 -18.40 5.27 -12.30
N LEU A 188 -18.06 5.88 -11.16
CA LEU A 188 -16.68 6.00 -10.66
C LEU A 188 -16.25 4.76 -9.87
N ARG A 189 -17.23 3.95 -9.40
CA ARG A 189 -16.99 2.70 -8.69
C ARG A 189 -16.24 1.69 -9.56
N ALA A 190 -16.66 1.49 -10.82
CA ALA A 190 -16.03 0.55 -11.74
C ALA A 190 -14.54 0.87 -12.00
N LEU A 191 -14.14 2.14 -11.85
CA LEU A 191 -12.75 2.52 -12.00
C LEU A 191 -11.90 2.16 -10.77
N LEU A 192 -12.51 1.95 -9.60
CA LEU A 192 -11.83 1.77 -8.32
C LEU A 192 -11.87 0.34 -7.79
N GLN A 193 -12.90 -0.44 -8.17
CA GLN A 193 -13.09 -1.83 -7.73
C GLN A 193 -11.90 -2.74 -8.07
N ASP A 194 -11.27 -2.54 -9.23
CA ASP A 194 -10.17 -3.41 -9.67
C ASP A 194 -8.81 -3.04 -9.04
N ARG A 195 -8.75 -1.99 -8.21
CA ARG A 195 -7.48 -1.40 -7.77
C ARG A 195 -7.12 -1.62 -6.31
N MET A 196 -8.07 -1.96 -5.44
CA MET A 196 -7.74 -2.03 -4.01
C MET A 196 -7.08 -3.36 -3.66
N ILE A 197 -5.93 -3.27 -2.99
CA ILE A 197 -5.15 -4.45 -2.59
C ILE A 197 -4.76 -4.29 -1.13
N LEU A 198 -5.55 -4.91 -0.25
CA LEU A 198 -5.20 -4.99 1.16
C LEU A 198 -4.24 -6.17 1.38
N ILE A 199 -3.02 -5.89 1.85
CA ILE A 199 -1.99 -6.92 2.13
C ILE A 199 -1.57 -6.89 3.60
#